data_AF-A0A0R3PYS1-F1
#
_entry.id   AF-A0A0R3PYS1-F1
#
_cell.length_a   1.000
_cell.length_b   1.000
_cell.length_c   1.000
_cell.angle_alpha   90.00
_cell.angle_beta   90.00
_cell.angle_gamma   90.00
#
_symmetry.space_group_name_H-M   'P 1'
#
loop_
_entity.id
_entity.type
_entity.pdbx_description
1 polymer ?
#
loop_
_entity_poly.entity_id
_entity_poly.type
_entity_poly.pdbx_seq_one_letter_code
_entity_poly.pdbx_strand_id
1 'polypeptide(L)'
;MFFHRSYNVDKTYELLTCDGEVCVVWKRQTKSELLVKQGCLSGVDTHFTAKIGCRTNLAGASMCICNDGDQCNHVERIEDTLRPLPVVRLPLVECISKVTSTNIADTRRERLCFSNYCHKTRTESYSGEFPPDVITLYNCGDKSEFDFDLRLRNSIDFPALYPNGCYRIQYQPKQSVTDCFCSKNHCNTNLPLVRTGPVRCYVIYDHLQVNKKHFCNGDYCFVQKHSGKYAKGCVSVNERNSLSHLKSGYRRILDVEQWLCQNHLCNFDLARVMRAISPSRQTKGRFSRSSNSCPFSVVTFILLLVARFPST
;
A
#
# COMPACT_ATOMS: atom_id res chain seq x y z
N MET A 1 -12.46 -10.24 17.93
CA MET A 1 -12.94 -9.29 18.94
C MET A 1 -12.94 -7.92 18.29
N PHE A 2 -14.13 -7.38 18.08
CA PHE A 2 -14.42 -6.27 17.19
C PHE A 2 -14.28 -4.93 17.92
N PHE A 3 -13.61 -3.96 17.30
CA PHE A 3 -13.91 -2.55 17.56
C PHE A 3 -14.50 -1.97 16.28
N HIS A 4 -15.83 -2.03 16.20
CA HIS A 4 -16.60 -1.07 15.43
C HIS A 4 -16.52 0.26 16.18
N ARG A 5 -15.85 1.27 15.62
CA ARG A 5 -16.34 2.64 15.80
C ARG A 5 -17.37 2.85 14.70
N SER A 6 -18.64 2.61 15.01
CA SER A 6 -19.74 3.30 14.36
C SER A 6 -19.63 4.76 14.81
N TYR A 7 -19.30 5.64 13.88
CA TYR A 7 -19.30 7.07 14.14
C TYR A 7 -20.74 7.54 13.93
N ASN A 8 -21.43 7.73 15.05
CA ASN A 8 -22.74 8.37 15.10
C ASN A 8 -22.61 9.81 14.60
N VAL A 9 -23.56 10.28 13.81
CA VAL A 9 -23.58 11.63 13.18
C VAL A 9 -23.66 12.78 14.22
N ASP A 10 -23.68 12.46 15.53
CA ASP A 10 -23.93 13.43 16.60
C ASP A 10 -22.77 13.69 17.59
N LYS A 11 -21.54 13.21 17.33
CA LYS A 11 -20.41 13.53 18.23
C LYS A 11 -19.11 13.81 17.49
N THR A 12 -18.71 15.09 17.53
CA THR A 12 -17.35 15.63 17.39
C THR A 12 -16.52 15.00 16.26
N TYR A 13 -16.47 15.69 15.13
CA TYR A 13 -15.39 15.59 14.16
C TYR A 13 -14.06 15.76 14.90
N GLU A 14 -13.38 14.68 15.27
CA GLU A 14 -11.94 14.76 15.45
C GLU A 14 -11.41 15.08 14.05
N LEU A 15 -11.16 16.38 13.80
CA LEU A 15 -10.36 16.86 12.70
C LEU A 15 -9.01 16.16 12.82
N LEU A 16 -8.89 15.01 12.16
CA LEU A 16 -7.62 14.33 12.01
C LEU A 16 -6.84 15.18 11.00
N THR A 17 -6.15 16.20 11.48
CA THR A 17 -5.17 16.94 10.68
C THR A 17 -4.11 15.92 10.26
N CYS A 18 -4.15 15.55 8.99
CA CYS A 18 -3.16 14.68 8.38
C CYS A 18 -2.39 15.45 7.33
N ASP A 19 -1.08 15.29 7.35
CA ASP A 19 -0.24 15.70 6.22
C ASP A 19 -0.28 14.58 5.18
N GLY A 20 -0.75 14.90 3.98
CA GLY A 20 -0.69 13.97 2.87
C GLY A 20 -0.82 14.63 1.50
N GLU A 21 -0.56 13.87 0.45
CA GLU A 21 -0.53 14.34 -0.94
C GLU A 21 -1.93 14.68 -1.47
N VAL A 22 -2.95 13.93 -1.04
CA VAL A 22 -4.35 14.14 -1.44
C VAL A 22 -5.29 13.88 -0.26
N CYS A 23 -6.43 14.58 -0.25
CA CYS A 23 -7.49 14.34 0.72
C CYS A 23 -8.43 13.24 0.20
N VAL A 24 -8.95 12.42 1.11
CA VAL A 24 -9.88 11.34 0.80
C VAL A 24 -11.06 11.33 1.76
N VAL A 25 -12.22 10.97 1.24
CA VAL A 25 -13.44 10.72 2.00
C VAL A 25 -14.12 9.48 1.46
N TRP A 26 -14.40 8.55 2.36
CA TRP A 26 -15.20 7.36 2.13
C TRP A 26 -16.52 7.51 2.85
N LYS A 27 -17.61 7.18 2.18
CA LYS A 27 -18.95 7.18 2.78
C LYS A 27 -19.74 5.94 2.39
N ARG A 28 -20.61 5.49 3.30
CA ARG A 28 -21.59 4.44 3.03
C ARG A 28 -22.88 4.75 3.75
N GLN A 29 -23.96 4.85 2.99
CA GLN A 29 -25.30 4.90 3.57
C GLN A 29 -25.74 3.48 3.94
N THR A 30 -26.13 3.27 5.19
CA THR A 30 -26.86 2.07 5.63
C THR A 30 -28.34 2.42 5.82
N LYS A 31 -29.16 1.44 6.21
CA LYS A 31 -30.59 1.69 6.47
C LYS A 31 -30.82 2.69 7.60
N SER A 32 -29.89 2.81 8.55
CA SER A 32 -30.04 3.57 9.79
C SER A 32 -29.04 4.71 9.98
N GLU A 33 -27.87 4.62 9.35
CA GLU A 33 -26.78 5.57 9.58
C GLU A 33 -25.95 5.84 8.31
N LEU A 34 -25.45 7.08 8.21
CA LEU A 34 -24.40 7.45 7.27
C LEU A 34 -23.04 7.22 7.93
N LEU A 35 -22.27 6.27 7.40
CA LEU A 35 -20.90 6.03 7.84
C LEU A 35 -19.95 6.88 7.02
N VAL A 36 -19.08 7.63 7.68
CA VAL A 36 -18.07 8.49 7.04
C VAL A 36 -16.69 8.19 7.59
N LYS A 37 -15.69 8.17 6.70
CA LYS A 37 -14.27 8.20 7.04
C LYS A 37 -13.56 9.24 6.19
N GLN A 38 -12.85 10.15 6.83
CA GLN A 38 -12.07 11.20 6.17
C GLN A 38 -10.60 11.09 6.59
N GLY A 39 -9.71 11.54 5.73
CA GLY A 39 -8.29 11.61 6.01
C GLY A 39 -7.49 11.95 4.76
N CYS A 40 -6.24 11.51 4.73
CA CYS A 40 -5.31 11.80 3.64
C CYS A 40 -4.74 10.49 3.08
N LEU A 41 -4.32 10.55 1.82
CA LEU A 41 -3.53 9.50 1.18
C LEU A 41 -2.14 10.05 0.84
N SER A 42 -1.11 9.23 0.97
CA SER A 42 0.27 9.58 0.60
C SER A 42 1.06 8.34 0.21
N GLY A 43 1.98 8.51 -0.73
CA GLY A 43 2.82 7.41 -1.20
C GLY A 43 2.03 6.37 -2.00
N VAL A 44 0.94 6.81 -2.64
CA VAL A 44 0.09 6.01 -3.53
C VAL A 44 0.10 6.60 -4.93
N ASP A 45 -0.21 5.78 -5.94
CA ASP A 45 -0.26 6.24 -7.32
C ASP A 45 -1.54 7.04 -7.62
N THR A 46 -1.42 8.37 -7.59
CA THR A 46 -2.53 9.30 -7.87
C THR A 46 -2.91 9.41 -9.35
N HIS A 47 -2.15 8.81 -10.26
CA HIS A 47 -2.46 8.87 -11.69
C HIS A 47 -3.39 7.73 -12.10
N PHE A 48 -3.16 6.52 -11.58
CA PHE A 48 -3.88 5.32 -12.01
C PHE A 48 -4.85 4.73 -10.98
N THR A 49 -4.59 4.83 -9.67
CA THR A 49 -5.40 4.15 -8.64
C THR A 49 -6.02 5.09 -7.61
N ALA A 50 -5.29 6.10 -7.16
CA ALA A 50 -5.81 7.17 -6.30
C ALA A 50 -6.19 8.42 -7.12
N LYS A 51 -6.79 8.23 -8.30
CA LYS A 51 -7.14 9.33 -9.21
C LYS A 51 -8.13 10.30 -8.55
N ILE A 52 -7.94 11.60 -8.77
CA ILE A 52 -8.88 12.65 -8.36
C ILE A 52 -10.26 12.38 -8.96
N GLY A 53 -11.30 12.48 -8.12
CA GLY A 53 -12.68 12.21 -8.53
C GLY A 53 -13.51 11.54 -7.45
N CYS A 54 -14.73 11.12 -7.80
CA CYS A 54 -15.60 10.31 -6.96
C CYS A 54 -15.92 8.99 -7.67
N ARG A 55 -15.90 7.88 -6.93
CA ARG A 55 -16.30 6.56 -7.41
C ARG A 55 -17.23 5.89 -6.43
N THR A 56 -18.15 5.08 -6.96
CA THR A 56 -19.12 4.32 -6.16
C THR A 56 -18.99 2.85 -6.53
N ASN A 57 -18.86 1.98 -5.53
CA ASN A 57 -18.78 0.54 -5.72
C ASN A 57 -20.17 -0.12 -5.71
N LEU A 58 -20.22 -1.41 -6.04
CA LEU A 58 -21.47 -2.18 -6.07
C LEU A 58 -22.15 -2.32 -4.71
N ALA A 59 -21.43 -2.09 -3.61
CA ALA A 59 -22.01 -2.06 -2.27
C ALA A 59 -22.69 -0.71 -1.94
N GLY A 60 -22.71 0.24 -2.88
CA GLY A 60 -23.25 1.58 -2.69
C GLY A 60 -22.38 2.48 -1.83
N ALA A 61 -21.13 2.10 -1.55
CA ALA A 61 -20.17 2.96 -0.87
C ALA A 61 -19.45 3.84 -1.88
N SER A 62 -19.17 5.09 -1.49
CA SER A 62 -18.49 6.07 -2.34
C SER A 62 -17.13 6.45 -1.75
N MET A 63 -16.14 6.62 -2.62
CA MET A 63 -14.82 7.16 -2.28
C MET A 63 -14.52 8.35 -3.20
N CYS A 64 -14.28 9.51 -2.59
CA CYS A 64 -13.87 10.73 -3.26
C CYS A 64 -12.46 11.15 -2.85
N ILE A 65 -11.67 11.56 -3.84
CA ILE A 65 -10.28 12.01 -3.67
C ILE A 65 -10.16 13.37 -4.33
N CYS A 66 -9.55 14.33 -3.63
CA CYS A 66 -9.37 15.71 -4.08
C CYS A 66 -8.00 16.26 -3.65
N ASN A 67 -7.55 17.29 -4.35
CA ASN A 67 -6.26 17.95 -4.12
C ASN A 67 -6.30 19.45 -4.49
N ASP A 68 -7.50 20.04 -4.55
CA ASP A 68 -7.73 21.41 -4.99
C ASP A 68 -7.74 22.44 -3.85
N GLY A 69 -7.36 22.02 -2.65
CA GLY A 69 -7.19 22.86 -1.47
C GLY A 69 -7.14 22.04 -0.19
N ASP A 70 -6.74 22.69 0.90
CA ASP A 70 -6.76 22.08 2.23
C ASP A 70 -8.19 21.69 2.60
N GLN A 71 -8.33 20.52 3.21
CA GLN A 71 -9.61 19.98 3.69
C GLN A 71 -10.68 19.85 2.59
N CYS A 72 -10.31 19.74 1.31
CA CYS A 72 -11.26 19.64 0.20
C CYS A 72 -12.24 18.44 0.28
N ASN A 73 -12.03 17.50 1.19
CA ASN A 73 -12.80 16.27 1.38
C ASN A 73 -14.02 16.42 2.30
N HIS A 74 -14.57 17.63 2.49
CA HIS A 74 -15.83 17.85 3.20
C HIS A 74 -16.98 17.02 2.61
N VAL A 75 -17.82 16.42 3.48
CA VAL A 75 -18.90 15.51 3.06
C VAL A 75 -19.95 16.24 2.22
N GLU A 76 -20.34 17.44 2.63
CA GLU A 76 -21.34 18.29 1.96
C GLU A 76 -20.93 18.63 0.51
N ARG A 77 -19.62 18.81 0.28
CA ARG A 77 -19.10 19.16 -1.04
C ARG A 77 -19.37 18.09 -2.10
N ILE A 78 -19.43 16.84 -1.68
CA ILE A 78 -19.61 15.69 -2.57
C ILE A 78 -21.03 15.63 -3.12
N GLU A 79 -22.00 16.18 -2.39
CA GLU A 79 -23.42 16.01 -2.69
C GLU A 79 -23.99 17.19 -3.47
N ASP A 80 -23.50 18.42 -3.24
CA ASP A 80 -24.12 19.59 -3.86
C ASP A 80 -23.13 20.76 -4.01
N THR A 81 -22.29 20.75 -5.05
CA THR A 81 -21.41 21.89 -5.33
C THR A 81 -21.40 22.34 -6.77
N LEU A 82 -21.19 23.66 -6.92
CA LEU A 82 -20.94 24.37 -8.18
C LEU A 82 -19.75 23.80 -8.99
N ARG A 83 -18.90 22.97 -8.37
CA ARG A 83 -17.75 22.29 -9.00
C ARG A 83 -17.65 20.83 -8.50
N PRO A 84 -18.46 19.91 -9.06
CA PRO A 84 -18.41 18.52 -8.68
C PRO A 84 -17.07 17.89 -9.07
N LEU A 85 -16.58 16.98 -8.23
CA LEU A 85 -15.41 16.16 -8.57
C LEU A 85 -15.74 15.24 -9.77
N PRO A 86 -14.77 14.96 -10.65
CA PRO A 86 -15.01 14.10 -11.80
C PRO A 86 -15.45 12.70 -11.38
N VAL A 87 -16.36 12.09 -12.13
CA VAL A 87 -16.82 10.72 -11.84
C VAL A 87 -15.81 9.71 -12.40
N VAL A 88 -15.26 8.86 -11.53
CA VAL A 88 -14.41 7.74 -11.89
C VAL A 88 -15.26 6.47 -11.89
N ARG A 89 -15.39 5.83 -13.06
CA ARG A 89 -16.16 4.61 -13.21
C ARG A 89 -15.31 3.41 -12.83
N LEU A 90 -15.77 2.65 -11.83
CA LEU A 90 -15.19 1.35 -11.50
C LEU A 90 -15.68 0.30 -12.51
N PRO A 91 -14.85 -0.73 -12.79
CA PRO A 91 -15.27 -1.84 -13.63
C PRO A 91 -16.46 -2.59 -12.99
N LEU A 92 -17.23 -3.28 -13.81
CA LEU A 92 -18.26 -4.23 -13.38
C LEU A 92 -17.91 -5.57 -14.00
N VAL A 93 -17.62 -6.56 -13.17
CA VAL A 93 -17.11 -7.85 -13.61
C VAL A 93 -17.85 -9.01 -12.97
N GLU A 94 -17.97 -10.09 -13.72
CA GLU A 94 -18.46 -11.39 -13.25
C GLU A 94 -17.31 -12.19 -12.65
N CYS A 95 -17.49 -12.74 -11.46
CA CYS A 95 -16.46 -13.46 -10.70
C CYS A 95 -16.93 -14.84 -10.29
N ILE A 96 -15.95 -15.70 -9.99
CA ILE A 96 -16.21 -17.01 -9.41
C ILE A 96 -16.18 -16.93 -7.89
N SER A 97 -17.22 -17.48 -7.23
CA SER A 97 -17.29 -17.64 -5.79
C SER A 97 -17.24 -19.12 -5.41
N LYS A 98 -16.17 -19.53 -4.72
CA LYS A 98 -15.99 -20.89 -4.17
C LYS A 98 -14.94 -20.93 -3.07
N VAL A 99 -14.92 -22.02 -2.33
CA VAL A 99 -13.92 -22.29 -1.30
C VAL A 99 -13.29 -23.64 -1.58
N THR A 100 -11.96 -23.71 -1.50
CA THR A 100 -11.21 -24.96 -1.53
C THR A 100 -10.32 -25.05 -0.30
N SER A 101 -10.17 -26.25 0.26
CA SER A 101 -9.37 -26.50 1.46
C SER A 101 -8.70 -27.86 1.36
N THR A 102 -7.53 -28.02 1.98
CA THR A 102 -6.84 -29.32 2.08
C THR A 102 -7.54 -30.31 3.00
N ASN A 103 -8.26 -29.83 4.02
CA ASN A 103 -8.81 -30.67 5.11
C ASN A 103 -10.34 -30.65 5.23
N ILE A 104 -11.03 -29.92 4.35
CA ILE A 104 -12.50 -29.78 4.39
C ILE A 104 -13.07 -30.22 3.04
N ALA A 105 -13.85 -31.31 3.05
CA ALA A 105 -14.60 -31.81 1.90
C ALA A 105 -15.80 -30.92 1.51
N ASP A 106 -16.07 -29.86 2.29
CA ASP A 106 -17.10 -28.86 1.99
C ASP A 106 -16.60 -27.88 0.93
N THR A 107 -16.47 -28.39 -0.30
CA THR A 107 -16.33 -27.55 -1.48
C THR A 107 -17.66 -26.85 -1.69
N ARG A 108 -17.76 -25.58 -1.30
CA ARG A 108 -18.91 -24.77 -1.68
C ARG A 108 -19.06 -24.83 -3.20
N ARG A 109 -20.24 -25.24 -3.68
CA ARG A 109 -20.57 -25.25 -5.12
C ARG A 109 -20.21 -23.89 -5.71
N GLU A 110 -19.56 -23.94 -6.87
CA GLU A 110 -19.19 -22.77 -7.64
C GLU A 110 -20.43 -21.92 -7.93
N ARG A 111 -20.34 -20.62 -7.67
CA ARG A 111 -21.39 -19.65 -7.97
C ARG A 111 -20.80 -18.44 -8.70
N LEU A 112 -21.59 -17.88 -9.59
CA LEU A 112 -21.29 -16.59 -10.22
C LEU A 112 -21.75 -15.46 -9.30
N CYS A 113 -21.01 -14.37 -9.30
CA CYS A 113 -21.38 -13.13 -8.62
C CYS A 113 -20.80 -11.92 -9.35
N PHE A 114 -21.34 -10.73 -9.10
CA PHE A 114 -20.86 -9.49 -9.70
C PHE A 114 -20.19 -8.60 -8.64
N SER A 115 -19.08 -7.96 -9.02
CA SER A 115 -18.34 -7.01 -8.18
C SER A 115 -17.56 -6.02 -9.04
N ASN A 116 -16.92 -5.04 -8.41
CA ASN A 116 -15.98 -4.19 -9.13
C ASN A 116 -14.65 -4.91 -9.38
N TYR A 117 -14.21 -5.77 -8.45
CA TYR A 117 -13.00 -6.57 -8.60
C TYR A 117 -13.24 -8.00 -8.13
N CYS A 118 -12.74 -8.99 -8.87
CA CYS A 118 -12.76 -10.37 -8.42
C CYS A 118 -11.57 -10.62 -7.48
N HIS A 119 -11.81 -11.36 -6.40
CA HIS A 119 -10.82 -11.59 -5.35
C HIS A 119 -10.49 -13.08 -5.23
N LYS A 120 -9.24 -13.35 -4.83
CA LYS A 120 -8.78 -14.65 -4.40
C LYS A 120 -7.82 -14.48 -3.23
N THR A 121 -8.14 -15.14 -2.13
CA THR A 121 -7.31 -15.15 -0.93
C THR A 121 -6.88 -16.57 -0.65
N ARG A 122 -5.57 -16.83 -0.55
CA ARG A 122 -4.99 -18.11 -0.18
C ARG A 122 -4.28 -17.96 1.16
N THR A 123 -4.77 -18.67 2.16
CA THR A 123 -4.16 -18.71 3.50
C THR A 123 -3.43 -20.02 3.66
N GLU A 124 -2.15 -19.95 4.03
CA GLU A 124 -1.28 -21.09 4.32
C GLU A 124 -0.93 -21.05 5.80
N SER A 125 -1.29 -22.11 6.53
CA SER A 125 -1.01 -22.24 7.96
C SER A 125 -0.05 -23.40 8.19
N TYR A 126 1.08 -23.12 8.85
CA TYR A 126 2.18 -24.08 9.01
C TYR A 126 2.12 -24.74 10.39
N SER A 127 1.80 -26.03 10.42
CA SER A 127 1.73 -26.88 11.62
C SER A 127 2.89 -27.89 11.65
N GLY A 128 4.12 -27.41 11.88
CA GLY A 128 5.27 -28.29 12.13
C GLY A 128 5.63 -29.18 10.93
N GLU A 129 5.66 -30.51 11.13
CA GLU A 129 6.17 -31.51 10.17
C GLU A 129 5.23 -31.83 8.99
N PHE A 130 4.03 -31.27 8.97
CA PHE A 130 3.06 -31.52 7.90
C PHE A 130 3.13 -30.44 6.81
N PRO A 131 2.74 -30.77 5.55
CA PRO A 131 2.48 -29.74 4.55
C PRO A 131 1.49 -28.71 5.11
N PRO A 132 1.60 -27.42 4.72
CA PRO A 132 0.76 -26.38 5.28
C PRO A 132 -0.72 -26.66 4.97
N ASP A 133 -1.58 -26.36 5.94
CA ASP A 133 -3.01 -26.32 5.71
C ASP A 133 -3.32 -25.12 4.81
N VAL A 134 -3.93 -25.40 3.65
CA VAL A 134 -4.21 -24.36 2.65
C VAL A 134 -5.71 -24.20 2.50
N ILE A 135 -6.18 -22.96 2.72
CA ILE A 135 -7.55 -22.55 2.41
C ILE A 135 -7.47 -21.50 1.31
N THR A 136 -8.20 -21.72 0.22
CA THR A 136 -8.33 -20.76 -0.87
C THR A 136 -9.79 -20.33 -1.00
N LEU A 137 -10.03 -19.03 -0.86
CA LEU A 137 -11.30 -18.37 -1.05
C LEU A 137 -11.28 -17.63 -2.39
N TYR A 138 -12.33 -17.82 -3.19
CA TYR A 138 -12.64 -17.05 -4.38
C TYR A 138 -13.95 -16.31 -4.10
N ASN A 139 -14.01 -15.00 -4.32
CA ASN A 139 -15.20 -14.21 -4.03
C ASN A 139 -15.26 -12.87 -4.79
N CYS A 140 -16.38 -12.18 -4.63
CA CYS A 140 -16.71 -10.86 -5.17
C CYS A 140 -16.34 -9.69 -4.23
N GLY A 141 -15.35 -9.92 -3.36
CA GLY A 141 -14.96 -8.97 -2.29
C GLY A 141 -15.02 -9.62 -0.93
N ASP A 142 -13.93 -9.49 -0.17
CA ASP A 142 -13.85 -9.86 1.24
C ASP A 142 -14.49 -8.80 2.17
N LYS A 143 -14.50 -7.53 1.73
CA LYS A 143 -15.20 -6.38 2.32
C LYS A 143 -15.65 -5.45 1.19
N SER A 144 -16.74 -5.81 0.52
CA SER A 144 -17.18 -5.15 -0.72
C SER A 144 -17.39 -3.64 -0.59
N GLU A 145 -17.69 -3.12 0.61
CA GLU A 145 -17.80 -1.68 0.85
C GLU A 145 -16.47 -0.91 0.78
N PHE A 146 -15.34 -1.59 0.88
CA PHE A 146 -14.00 -1.02 0.75
C PHE A 146 -13.30 -1.47 -0.55
N ASP A 147 -14.05 -2.10 -1.47
CA ASP A 147 -13.52 -2.59 -2.74
C ASP A 147 -13.50 -1.48 -3.80
N PHE A 148 -12.33 -0.88 -3.98
CA PHE A 148 -12.05 0.22 -4.90
C PHE A 148 -10.74 -0.03 -5.64
N ASP A 149 -10.45 0.81 -6.64
CA ASP A 149 -9.16 0.91 -7.34
C ASP A 149 -7.96 1.17 -6.40
N LEU A 150 -8.22 1.69 -5.21
CA LEU A 150 -7.32 1.70 -4.07
C LEU A 150 -8.01 1.07 -2.86
N ARG A 151 -7.55 -0.12 -2.41
CA ARG A 151 -8.19 -0.81 -1.29
C ARG A 151 -7.87 -0.13 0.05
N LEU A 152 -8.88 0.51 0.66
CA LEU A 152 -8.74 1.18 1.96
C LEU A 152 -8.63 0.19 3.12
N ARG A 153 -9.25 -0.99 2.99
CA ARG A 153 -9.22 -2.06 3.98
C ARG A 153 -9.44 -3.40 3.31
N ASN A 154 -8.80 -4.44 3.85
CA ASN A 154 -9.00 -5.83 3.45
C ASN A 154 -9.08 -6.75 4.67
N SER A 155 -9.35 -8.03 4.43
CA SER A 155 -9.41 -9.08 5.46
C SER A 155 -8.06 -9.32 6.17
N ILE A 156 -6.96 -8.95 5.52
CA ILE A 156 -5.59 -9.13 6.04
C ILE A 156 -5.01 -7.87 6.70
N ASP A 157 -5.80 -6.80 6.79
CA ASP A 157 -5.44 -5.47 7.30
C ASP A 157 -4.12 -4.90 6.72
N PHE A 158 -3.88 -5.08 5.42
CA PHE A 158 -2.79 -4.46 4.65
C PHE A 158 -3.39 -3.58 3.55
N PRO A 159 -3.52 -2.26 3.74
CA PRO A 159 -4.22 -1.38 2.80
C PRO A 159 -3.34 -1.00 1.60
N ALA A 160 -3.94 -0.26 0.65
CA ALA A 160 -3.30 0.29 -0.53
C ALA A 160 -2.54 -0.74 -1.38
N LEU A 161 -3.25 -1.83 -1.66
CA LEU A 161 -2.91 -2.78 -2.71
C LEU A 161 -3.51 -2.31 -4.02
N TYR A 162 -2.86 -2.64 -5.13
CA TYR A 162 -3.26 -2.21 -6.48
C TYR A 162 -3.96 -3.32 -7.28
N PRO A 163 -4.99 -2.98 -8.08
CA PRO A 163 -5.73 -3.92 -8.90
C PRO A 163 -4.84 -4.67 -9.87
N ASN A 164 -5.26 -5.89 -10.22
CA ASN A 164 -4.53 -6.81 -11.10
C ASN A 164 -3.15 -7.22 -10.55
N GLY A 165 -2.98 -7.10 -9.23
CA GLY A 165 -1.80 -7.54 -8.49
C GLY A 165 -2.14 -8.67 -7.51
N CYS A 166 -1.09 -9.39 -7.12
CA CYS A 166 -1.12 -10.42 -6.08
C CYS A 166 -0.03 -10.16 -5.05
N TYR A 167 -0.38 -10.28 -3.77
CA TYR A 167 0.47 -9.88 -2.65
C TYR A 167 0.50 -10.99 -1.61
N ARG A 168 1.67 -11.62 -1.44
CA ARG A 168 1.90 -12.61 -0.37
C ARG A 168 2.44 -11.89 0.85
N ILE A 169 1.62 -11.81 1.89
CA ILE A 169 1.89 -11.06 3.11
C ILE A 169 2.07 -12.03 4.27
N GLN A 170 3.12 -11.81 5.04
CA GLN A 170 3.45 -12.63 6.21
C GLN A 170 3.89 -11.74 7.36
N TYR A 171 3.04 -11.64 8.39
CA TYR A 171 3.32 -10.94 9.65
C TYR A 171 3.06 -11.81 10.89
N GLN A 172 2.71 -13.07 10.68
CA GLN A 172 2.69 -14.11 11.72
C GLN A 172 3.71 -15.19 11.37
N PRO A 173 4.40 -15.79 12.36
CA PRO A 173 5.46 -16.77 12.08
C PRO A 173 4.97 -18.02 11.34
N LYS A 174 3.75 -18.48 11.63
CA LYS A 174 3.19 -19.74 11.13
C LYS A 174 2.04 -19.55 10.13
N GLN A 175 1.86 -18.34 9.61
CA GLN A 175 0.78 -18.07 8.69
C GLN A 175 1.22 -17.06 7.63
N SER A 176 0.89 -17.34 6.37
CA SER A 176 1.00 -16.39 5.28
C SER A 176 -0.31 -16.32 4.51
N VAL A 177 -0.63 -15.12 4.04
CA VAL A 177 -1.83 -14.90 3.24
C VAL A 177 -1.43 -14.29 1.91
N THR A 178 -1.84 -14.91 0.82
CA THR A 178 -1.75 -14.34 -0.52
C THR A 178 -3.09 -13.76 -0.90
N ASP A 179 -3.14 -12.45 -1.10
CA ASP A 179 -4.34 -11.73 -1.51
C ASP A 179 -4.16 -11.16 -2.91
N CYS A 180 -5.11 -11.46 -3.78
CA CYS A 180 -5.11 -11.07 -5.18
C CYS A 180 -6.46 -10.49 -5.55
N PHE A 181 -6.46 -9.44 -6.36
CA PHE A 181 -7.70 -8.90 -6.90
C PHE A 181 -7.49 -8.34 -8.30
N CYS A 182 -8.52 -8.45 -9.14
CA CYS A 182 -8.41 -8.19 -10.57
C CYS A 182 -9.73 -7.71 -11.17
N SER A 183 -9.65 -7.06 -12.33
CA SER A 183 -10.77 -6.32 -12.94
C SER A 183 -11.23 -6.89 -14.29
N LYS A 184 -11.15 -8.21 -14.49
CA LYS A 184 -11.64 -8.90 -15.70
C LYS A 184 -12.60 -10.03 -15.31
N ASN A 185 -13.52 -10.40 -16.19
CA ASN A 185 -14.44 -11.50 -15.94
C ASN A 185 -13.68 -12.80 -15.63
N HIS A 186 -14.09 -13.49 -14.57
CA HIS A 186 -13.56 -14.75 -14.07
C HIS A 186 -12.04 -14.75 -13.79
N CYS A 187 -11.42 -13.58 -13.65
CA CYS A 187 -9.97 -13.46 -13.52
C CYS A 187 -9.43 -14.11 -12.24
N ASN A 188 -10.26 -14.23 -11.20
CA ASN A 188 -9.85 -14.84 -9.94
C ASN A 188 -9.63 -16.36 -10.03
N THR A 189 -9.96 -17.01 -11.15
CA THR A 189 -9.65 -18.43 -11.40
C THR A 189 -8.18 -18.64 -11.78
N ASN A 190 -7.59 -17.70 -12.53
CA ASN A 190 -6.28 -17.82 -13.17
C ASN A 190 -5.32 -16.73 -12.70
N LEU A 191 -5.08 -16.68 -11.39
CA LEU A 191 -4.20 -15.68 -10.80
C LEU A 191 -2.74 -16.13 -10.72
N PRO A 192 -1.79 -15.20 -10.91
CA PRO A 192 -0.39 -15.53 -11.00
C PRO A 192 0.19 -15.99 -9.66
N LEU A 193 1.17 -16.89 -9.72
CA LEU A 193 1.93 -17.31 -8.55
C LEU A 193 2.76 -16.12 -8.02
N VAL A 194 2.72 -15.90 -6.71
CA VAL A 194 3.62 -14.97 -6.03
C VAL A 194 4.82 -15.75 -5.50
N ARG A 195 6.02 -15.40 -5.98
CA ARG A 195 7.26 -15.98 -5.46
C ARG A 195 7.71 -15.20 -4.26
N THR A 196 8.25 -15.90 -3.25
CA THR A 196 8.84 -15.26 -2.09
C THR A 196 10.08 -14.48 -2.49
N GLY A 197 10.11 -13.18 -2.21
CA GLY A 197 11.28 -12.35 -2.48
C GLY A 197 12.48 -12.65 -1.56
N PRO A 198 13.67 -12.13 -1.87
CA PRO A 198 14.91 -12.48 -1.18
C PRO A 198 15.13 -11.73 0.14
N VAL A 199 14.37 -10.67 0.41
CA VAL A 199 14.61 -9.76 1.54
C VAL A 199 14.07 -10.37 2.83
N ARG A 200 14.98 -10.65 3.77
CA ARG A 200 14.66 -11.15 5.11
C ARG A 200 14.19 -10.03 6.03
N CYS A 201 13.07 -10.23 6.73
CA CYS A 201 12.41 -9.22 7.56
C CYS A 201 12.07 -9.75 8.95
N TYR A 202 11.95 -8.86 9.93
CA TYR A 202 11.39 -9.20 11.24
C TYR A 202 9.87 -9.34 11.16
N VAL A 203 9.34 -10.27 11.95
CA VAL A 203 7.91 -10.53 12.09
C VAL A 203 7.47 -10.21 13.51
N ILE A 204 6.44 -9.36 13.66
CA ILE A 204 5.84 -9.03 14.97
C ILE A 204 4.32 -8.90 14.79
N TYR A 205 3.59 -9.61 15.65
CA TYR A 205 2.15 -9.49 15.79
C TYR A 205 1.78 -9.26 17.26
N ASP A 206 1.10 -8.16 17.55
CA ASP A 206 0.37 -7.87 18.80
C ASP A 206 1.13 -8.08 20.13
N HIS A 207 2.45 -7.88 20.16
CA HIS A 207 3.25 -7.94 21.39
C HIS A 207 4.11 -6.69 21.60
N LEU A 208 4.10 -6.19 22.84
CA LEU A 208 4.92 -5.07 23.31
C LEU A 208 6.43 -5.36 23.27
N GLN A 209 6.82 -6.64 23.19
CA GLN A 209 8.22 -7.04 23.10
C GLN A 209 8.52 -7.67 21.75
N VAL A 210 9.52 -7.10 21.06
CA VAL A 210 10.07 -7.62 19.80
C VAL A 210 10.67 -9.00 20.06
N ASN A 211 9.95 -10.07 19.72
CA ASN A 211 10.59 -11.38 19.65
C ASN A 211 11.51 -11.42 18.42
N LYS A 212 12.80 -11.15 18.65
CA LYS A 212 13.86 -11.07 17.61
C LYS A 212 14.13 -12.40 16.88
N LYS A 213 13.40 -13.47 17.18
CA LYS A 213 13.65 -14.82 16.65
C LYS A 213 12.81 -15.18 15.43
N HIS A 214 11.78 -14.41 15.10
CA HIS A 214 10.89 -14.71 13.98
C HIS A 214 11.17 -13.83 12.76
N PHE A 215 11.29 -14.51 11.62
CA PHE A 215 11.62 -13.89 10.34
C PHE A 215 10.70 -14.40 9.25
N CYS A 216 10.57 -13.60 8.21
CA CYS A 216 10.01 -14.01 6.94
C CYS A 216 10.81 -13.39 5.79
N ASN A 217 10.59 -13.88 4.58
CA ASN A 217 11.23 -13.37 3.38
C ASN A 217 10.18 -12.76 2.44
N GLY A 218 10.53 -11.67 1.76
CA GLY A 218 9.70 -11.06 0.73
C GLY A 218 10.46 -10.09 -0.15
N ASP A 219 9.75 -9.33 -0.97
CA ASP A 219 10.36 -8.27 -1.78
C ASP A 219 10.55 -6.99 -0.95
N TYR A 220 9.65 -6.76 0.01
CA TYR A 220 9.71 -5.65 0.95
C TYR A 220 9.54 -6.13 2.38
N CYS A 221 10.25 -5.51 3.32
CA CYS A 221 9.89 -5.49 4.73
C CYS A 221 8.93 -4.34 4.99
N PHE A 222 7.95 -4.57 5.85
CA PHE A 222 7.05 -3.51 6.27
C PHE A 222 7.04 -3.30 7.78
N VAL A 223 6.77 -2.04 8.15
CA VAL A 223 6.26 -1.63 9.45
C VAL A 223 4.91 -0.97 9.19
N GLN A 224 3.88 -1.35 9.92
CA GLN A 224 2.57 -0.73 9.85
C GLN A 224 2.14 -0.29 11.24
N LYS A 225 1.53 0.89 11.35
CA LYS A 225 0.96 1.41 12.59
C LYS A 225 -0.50 1.78 12.34
N HIS A 226 -1.38 1.27 13.19
CA HIS A 226 -2.82 1.54 13.13
C HIS A 226 -3.37 1.58 14.56
N SER A 227 -4.06 2.66 14.92
CA SER A 227 -4.60 2.87 16.28
C SER A 227 -3.56 2.65 17.39
N GLY A 228 -2.33 3.16 17.19
CA GLY A 228 -1.21 3.02 18.13
C GLY A 228 -0.54 1.64 18.20
N LYS A 229 -1.10 0.63 17.52
CA LYS A 229 -0.50 -0.72 17.45
C LYS A 229 0.41 -0.84 16.24
N TYR A 230 1.53 -1.55 16.41
CA TYR A 230 2.48 -1.83 15.34
C TYR A 230 2.42 -3.29 14.88
N ALA A 231 2.50 -3.49 13.57
CA ALA A 231 2.68 -4.79 12.94
C ALA A 231 3.93 -4.75 12.05
N LYS A 232 4.65 -5.87 11.96
CA LYS A 232 5.82 -6.01 11.11
C LYS A 232 5.80 -7.33 10.38
N GLY A 233 6.26 -7.31 9.14
CA GLY A 233 6.36 -8.51 8.33
C GLY A 233 7.05 -8.24 7.01
N CYS A 234 6.77 -9.11 6.06
CA CYS A 234 7.24 -9.01 4.68
C CYS A 234 6.07 -9.13 3.72
N VAL A 235 6.23 -8.53 2.55
CA VAL A 235 5.33 -8.67 1.41
C VAL A 235 6.15 -9.07 0.19
N SER A 236 5.68 -10.10 -0.52
CA SER A 236 6.15 -10.42 -1.86
C SER A 236 5.07 -10.06 -2.87
N VAL A 237 5.45 -9.59 -4.05
CA VAL A 237 4.54 -8.98 -5.00
C VAL A 237 4.60 -9.67 -6.36
N ASN A 238 3.45 -9.76 -7.01
CA ASN A 238 3.36 -10.02 -8.44
C ASN A 238 2.37 -9.03 -9.06
N GLU A 239 2.91 -7.98 -9.65
CA GLU A 239 2.16 -6.84 -10.19
C GLU A 239 2.33 -6.71 -11.71
N ARG A 240 2.74 -7.78 -12.41
CA ARG A 240 3.04 -7.73 -13.86
C ARG A 240 1.89 -7.20 -14.72
N ASN A 241 0.66 -7.37 -14.24
CA ASN A 241 -0.55 -6.94 -14.93
C ASN A 241 -1.18 -5.68 -14.29
N SER A 242 -0.54 -5.09 -13.28
CA SER A 242 -1.00 -3.86 -12.65
C SER A 242 -0.40 -2.64 -13.35
N LEU A 243 -1.15 -1.53 -13.33
CA LEU A 243 -0.69 -0.24 -13.84
C LEU A 243 0.11 0.55 -12.79
N SER A 244 -0.01 0.15 -11.52
CA SER A 244 0.67 0.76 -10.38
C SER A 244 1.44 -0.30 -9.61
N HIS A 245 2.52 0.11 -8.97
CA HIS A 245 3.43 -0.79 -8.28
C HIS A 245 3.70 -0.36 -6.85
N LEU A 246 3.83 -1.35 -5.97
CA LEU A 246 4.32 -1.13 -4.62
C LEU A 246 5.75 -0.59 -4.69
N LYS A 247 6.05 0.44 -3.90
CA LYS A 247 7.37 1.08 -3.84
C LYS A 247 7.84 1.18 -2.40
N SER A 248 9.16 1.14 -2.21
CA SER A 248 9.79 1.52 -0.94
C SER A 248 9.46 2.97 -0.61
N GLY A 249 9.22 3.26 0.66
CA GLY A 249 8.82 4.59 1.09
C GLY A 249 7.90 4.60 2.30
N TYR A 250 7.53 5.79 2.71
CA TYR A 250 6.45 6.04 3.66
C TYR A 250 5.14 6.21 2.92
N ARG A 251 4.07 5.64 3.48
CA ARG A 251 2.71 5.73 2.97
C ARG A 251 1.77 6.00 4.12
N ARG A 252 0.75 6.82 3.87
CA ARG A 252 -0.35 7.05 4.80
C ARG A 252 -1.66 6.79 4.09
N ILE A 253 -2.46 5.87 4.63
CA ILE A 253 -3.75 5.49 4.08
C ILE A 253 -4.78 5.71 5.19
N LEU A 254 -5.43 6.87 5.18
CA LEU A 254 -6.31 7.30 6.28
C LEU A 254 -5.54 7.29 7.62
N ASP A 255 -5.98 6.45 8.56
CA ASP A 255 -5.44 6.26 9.90
C ASP A 255 -4.33 5.20 9.99
N VAL A 256 -3.91 4.64 8.85
CA VAL A 256 -2.83 3.66 8.75
C VAL A 256 -1.55 4.32 8.25
N GLU A 257 -0.51 4.31 9.07
CA GLU A 257 0.85 4.68 8.67
C GLU A 257 1.61 3.40 8.29
N GLN A 258 2.33 3.42 7.17
CA GLN A 258 3.08 2.27 6.70
C GLN A 258 4.43 2.66 6.10
N TRP A 259 5.45 1.87 6.39
CA TRP A 259 6.80 2.03 5.85
C TRP A 259 7.22 0.75 5.15
N LEU A 260 7.70 0.86 3.92
CA LEU A 260 8.19 -0.26 3.11
C LEU A 260 9.65 -0.05 2.75
N CYS A 261 10.49 -1.07 2.95
CA CYS A 261 11.92 -1.02 2.65
C CYS A 261 12.42 -2.34 2.07
N GLN A 262 13.49 -2.30 1.26
CA GLN A 262 13.99 -3.46 0.50
C GLN A 262 15.32 -4.04 1.03
N ASN A 263 15.83 -3.52 2.14
CA ASN A 263 17.08 -4.01 2.73
C ASN A 263 16.80 -5.10 3.77
N HIS A 264 17.70 -6.08 3.88
CA HIS A 264 17.57 -7.10 4.92
C HIS A 264 17.42 -6.48 6.32
N LEU A 265 16.39 -6.93 7.03
CA LEU A 265 16.11 -6.60 8.43
C LEU A 265 15.90 -5.09 8.66
N CYS A 266 15.54 -4.33 7.62
CA CYS A 266 15.35 -2.88 7.70
C CYS A 266 14.18 -2.47 8.60
N ASN A 267 13.21 -3.35 8.83
CA ASN A 267 12.06 -3.12 9.71
C ASN A 267 12.35 -3.37 11.21
N PHE A 268 13.62 -3.39 11.63
CA PHE A 268 13.98 -3.59 13.04
C PHE A 268 13.38 -2.53 13.97
N ASP A 269 13.56 -1.24 13.65
CA ASP A 269 13.01 -0.11 14.37
C ASP A 269 12.65 1.03 13.40
N LEU A 270 11.94 2.05 13.87
CA LEU A 270 11.52 3.17 13.03
C LEU A 270 12.71 4.01 12.53
N ALA A 271 13.78 4.19 13.32
CA ALA A 271 14.94 4.94 12.86
C ALA A 271 15.66 4.24 11.69
N ARG A 272 15.71 2.90 11.70
CA ARG A 272 16.29 2.08 10.65
C ARG A 272 15.41 2.06 9.41
N VAL A 273 14.09 1.94 9.56
CA VAL A 273 13.20 2.01 8.38
C VAL A 273 13.29 3.37 7.73
N MET A 274 13.25 4.46 8.52
CA MET A 274 13.37 5.83 8.01
C MET A 274 14.69 6.05 7.27
N ARG A 275 15.81 5.53 7.78
CA ARG A 275 17.10 5.58 7.06
C ARG A 275 17.10 4.74 5.77
N ALA A 276 16.44 3.59 5.77
CA ALA A 276 16.38 2.69 4.62
C ALA A 276 15.48 3.23 3.49
N ILE A 277 14.47 4.03 3.82
CA ILE A 277 13.57 4.66 2.84
C ILE A 277 13.96 6.07 2.45
N SER A 278 14.83 6.71 3.26
CA SER A 278 15.37 8.02 2.90
C SER A 278 16.05 7.90 1.54
N PRO A 279 15.87 8.87 0.63
CA PRO A 279 16.62 8.92 -0.61
C PRO A 279 18.10 9.10 -0.26
N SER A 280 18.78 8.00 0.05
CA SER A 280 20.23 7.97 0.08
C SER A 280 20.66 8.35 -1.33
N ARG A 281 21.38 9.48 -1.41
CA ARG A 281 22.04 9.98 -2.61
C ARG A 281 22.41 8.79 -3.48
N GLN A 282 21.83 8.70 -4.68
CA GLN A 282 22.44 7.92 -5.74
C GLN A 282 23.90 8.32 -5.74
N THR A 283 24.78 7.47 -5.23
CA THR A 283 26.19 7.55 -5.52
C THR A 283 26.25 7.40 -7.02
N LYS A 284 26.30 8.55 -7.70
CA LYS A 284 26.82 8.68 -9.05
C LYS A 284 28.02 7.75 -9.12
N GLY A 285 27.88 6.71 -9.94
CA GLY A 285 29.04 5.94 -10.34
C GLY A 285 30.08 6.89 -10.92
N ARG A 286 31.34 6.57 -10.62
CA ARG A 286 32.55 6.93 -11.36
C ARG A 286 32.89 8.43 -11.43
N PHE A 287 33.91 8.81 -10.65
CA PHE A 287 35.12 9.30 -11.31
C PHE A 287 36.24 8.29 -11.08
N SER A 288 36.89 7.95 -12.18
CA SER A 288 37.99 7.02 -12.27
C SER A 288 39.13 7.42 -11.34
N ARG A 289 39.64 6.44 -10.60
CA ARG A 289 40.98 6.49 -10.02
C ARG A 289 41.94 6.31 -11.19
N SER A 290 42.24 7.39 -11.91
CA SER A 290 43.44 7.46 -12.73
C SER A 290 44.62 7.52 -11.75
N SER A 291 45.31 6.39 -11.66
CA SER A 291 46.66 6.32 -11.15
C SER A 291 47.54 7.13 -12.09
N ASN A 292 47.90 8.35 -11.69
CA ASN A 292 49.16 8.96 -12.10
C ASN A 292 49.86 9.50 -10.85
N SER A 293 50.87 8.76 -10.43
CA SER A 293 51.91 9.17 -9.50
C SER A 293 52.81 10.24 -10.15
N CYS A 294 52.76 11.46 -9.60
CA CYS A 294 53.88 12.35 -9.18
C CYS A 294 55.04 12.71 -10.17
N PRO A 295 55.83 13.79 -9.93
CA PRO A 295 55.59 15.00 -9.12
C PRO A 295 56.24 16.33 -9.65
N PHE A 296 56.04 17.42 -8.88
CA PHE A 296 56.88 18.63 -8.75
C PHE A 296 57.23 19.50 -9.98
N SER A 297 56.67 20.72 -10.01
CA SER A 297 57.48 21.94 -10.05
C SER A 297 56.71 23.16 -9.58
N VAL A 298 57.17 23.69 -8.45
CA VAL A 298 56.92 25.04 -7.96
C VAL A 298 57.79 25.99 -8.78
N VAL A 299 57.21 26.94 -9.51
CA VAL A 299 57.85 28.24 -9.76
C VAL A 299 56.79 29.34 -9.78
N THR A 300 56.74 30.05 -8.67
CA THR A 300 56.16 31.37 -8.46
C THR A 300 57.04 32.40 -9.19
N PHE A 301 56.51 33.28 -10.06
CA PHE A 301 57.16 34.58 -10.32
C PHE A 301 56.17 35.65 -10.83
N ILE A 302 55.87 36.57 -9.91
CA ILE A 302 55.84 38.05 -10.07
C ILE A 302 54.75 38.73 -10.93
N LEU A 303 53.86 39.39 -10.18
CA LEU A 303 53.19 40.67 -10.44
C LEU A 303 54.05 41.67 -11.23
N LEU A 304 53.53 42.22 -12.33
CA LEU A 304 53.77 43.62 -12.69
C LEU A 304 52.54 44.23 -13.37
N LEU A 305 51.85 45.05 -12.60
CA LEU A 305 51.00 46.15 -13.04
C LEU A 305 51.84 47.16 -13.82
N VAL A 306 51.51 47.42 -15.09
CA VAL A 306 51.67 48.76 -15.67
C VAL A 306 50.49 49.02 -16.61
N ALA A 307 49.69 50.00 -16.21
CA ALA A 307 48.63 50.60 -17.02
C ALA A 307 49.22 51.43 -18.17
N ARG A 308 48.56 51.44 -19.33
CA ARG A 308 48.27 52.64 -20.15
C ARG A 308 47.46 52.30 -21.41
N PHE A 309 46.22 52.77 -21.43
CA PHE A 309 45.49 53.26 -22.61
C PHE A 309 46.21 54.52 -23.19
N PRO A 310 45.82 55.13 -24.34
CA PRO A 310 44.85 54.78 -25.39
C PRO A 310 45.35 55.01 -26.85
N SER A 311 44.41 54.88 -27.80
CA SER A 311 44.15 55.70 -29.02
C SER A 311 44.48 55.16 -30.42
N THR A 312 43.42 55.23 -31.24
CA THR A 312 43.25 55.11 -32.71
C THR A 312 43.40 53.74 -33.35
#